data_AF-A0A180ESF0-F1
#
_entry.id   AF-A0A180ESF0-F1
#
_cell.length_a   1.000
_cell.length_b   1.000
_cell.length_c   1.000
_cell.angle_alpha   90.00
_cell.angle_beta   90.00
_cell.angle_gamma   90.00
#
_symmetry.space_group_name_H-M   'P 1'
#
loop_
_entity.id
_entity.type
_entity.pdbx_description
1 polymer ?
#
loop_
_entity_poly.entity_id
_entity_poly.type
_entity_poly.pdbx_seq_one_letter_code
_entity_poly.pdbx_strand_id
1 'polypeptide(L)'
;MEAVLRAKNYVIGGLLLLPTLYGYFVSAKVNNAVLSLQEEDSEVIQDFFTDFSAATPYLIGFAALTLLGMIVYYVWAWSVANRFSTELPLGTNLKLSSVRSSLIGQFIATITLYGGVGYFLMSFIGTIAGLEEGGSPSEEYIKNLLYLLPVLVIGGLIAFAAQVYTAYWIGKALKSVELGRPAKGGEVAGYAILTYLLVIGAWILQPKINSFVETGEMEPGGSDNVW
;
A
#
# COMPACT_ATOMS: atom_id res chain seq x y z
N MET A 1 9.61 17.84 -4.57
CA MET A 1 9.77 16.53 -5.23
C MET A 1 11.20 16.03 -5.17
N GLU A 2 12.21 16.84 -5.51
CA GLU A 2 13.62 16.37 -5.43
C GLU A 2 14.06 15.90 -4.03
N ALA A 3 13.56 16.52 -2.97
CA ALA A 3 13.85 16.09 -1.60
C ALA A 3 13.53 14.61 -1.32
N VAL A 4 12.47 14.07 -1.94
CA VAL A 4 12.06 12.67 -1.80
C VAL A 4 12.98 11.75 -2.58
N LEU A 5 13.45 12.20 -3.75
CA LEU A 5 14.40 11.45 -4.56
C LEU A 5 15.81 11.44 -3.99
N ARG A 6 16.12 12.32 -3.03
CA ARG A 6 17.39 12.35 -2.29
C ARG A 6 17.26 11.81 -0.87
N ALA A 7 16.06 11.38 -0.47
CA ALA A 7 15.85 10.85 0.86
C ALA A 7 16.63 9.55 1.03
N LYS A 8 17.11 9.33 2.25
CA LYS A 8 17.77 8.07 2.58
C LYS A 8 16.76 6.93 2.53
N ASN A 9 17.20 5.77 2.03
CA ASN A 9 16.36 4.59 1.83
C ASN A 9 15.61 4.17 3.12
N TYR A 10 16.26 4.26 4.29
CA TYR A 10 15.62 3.94 5.57
C TYR A 10 14.50 4.90 5.99
N VAL A 11 14.50 6.15 5.50
CA VAL A 11 13.41 7.10 5.80
C VAL A 11 12.15 6.67 5.05
N ILE A 12 12.26 6.41 3.75
CA ILE A 12 11.12 5.96 2.93
C ILE A 12 10.69 4.56 3.35
N GLY A 13 11.64 3.61 3.41
CA GLY A 13 11.36 2.23 3.81
C GLY A 13 10.78 2.12 5.21
N GLY A 14 11.30 2.89 6.17
CA GLY A 14 10.79 2.92 7.54
C GLY A 14 9.35 3.42 7.60
N LEU A 15 9.03 4.54 6.94
CA LEU A 15 7.66 5.06 6.91
C LEU A 15 6.68 4.11 6.21
N LEU A 16 7.10 3.43 5.15
CA LEU A 16 6.29 2.41 4.46
C LEU A 16 6.08 1.14 5.31
N LEU A 17 6.98 0.86 6.26
CA LEU A 17 6.92 -0.31 7.13
C LEU A 17 6.05 -0.09 8.38
N LEU A 18 5.82 1.16 8.80
CA LEU A 18 5.04 1.49 10.00
C LEU A 18 3.63 0.86 10.04
N PRO A 19 2.81 0.88 8.96
CA PRO A 19 1.47 0.29 9.00
C PRO A 19 1.51 -1.20 9.28
N THR A 20 2.48 -1.91 8.70
CA THR A 20 2.65 -3.35 8.87
C THR A 20 3.08 -3.68 10.30
N LEU A 21 4.06 -2.96 10.85
CA LEU A 21 4.51 -3.16 12.23
C LEU A 21 3.39 -2.87 13.23
N TYR A 22 2.64 -1.79 13.00
CA TYR A 22 1.50 -1.45 13.83
C TYR A 22 0.38 -2.49 13.72
N GLY A 23 0.11 -3.00 12.52
CA GLY A 23 -0.83 -4.10 12.30
C GLY A 23 -0.45 -5.36 13.08
N TYR A 24 0.82 -5.75 13.06
CA TYR A 24 1.30 -6.88 13.88
C TYR A 24 1.17 -6.62 15.38
N PHE A 25 1.48 -5.41 15.83
CA PHE A 25 1.30 -5.02 17.23
C PHE A 25 -0.16 -5.11 17.67
N VAL A 26 -1.10 -4.60 16.87
CA VAL A 26 -2.54 -4.70 17.14
C VAL A 26 -2.99 -6.16 17.13
N SER A 27 -2.58 -6.95 16.12
CA SER A 27 -2.93 -8.36 16.04
C SER A 27 -2.41 -9.17 17.24
N ALA A 28 -1.19 -8.90 17.71
CA ALA A 28 -0.65 -9.55 18.91
C ALA A 28 -1.46 -9.21 20.16
N LYS A 29 -1.88 -7.94 20.32
CA LYS A 29 -2.76 -7.53 21.43
C LYS A 29 -4.13 -8.21 21.37
N VAL A 30 -4.74 -8.25 20.19
CA VAL A 30 -6.04 -8.92 19.99
C VAL A 30 -5.91 -10.41 20.29
N ASN A 31 -4.87 -11.08 19.79
CA ASN A 31 -4.65 -12.50 20.04
C ASN A 31 -4.43 -12.79 21.54
N ASN A 32 -3.65 -11.96 22.24
CA ASN A 32 -3.45 -12.12 23.68
C ASN A 32 -4.75 -11.93 24.47
N ALA A 33 -5.58 -10.95 24.07
CA ALA A 33 -6.90 -10.76 24.67
C ALA A 33 -7.78 -11.99 24.41
N VAL A 34 -7.83 -12.50 23.18
CA VAL A 34 -8.60 -13.72 22.85
C VAL A 34 -8.12 -14.93 23.65
N LEU A 35 -6.81 -15.09 23.88
CA LEU A 35 -6.28 -16.20 24.68
C LEU A 35 -6.67 -16.08 26.16
N SER A 36 -6.60 -14.88 26.76
CA SER A 36 -7.06 -14.70 28.15
C SER A 36 -8.56 -14.96 28.30
N LEU A 37 -9.33 -14.66 27.25
CA LEU A 37 -10.77 -14.91 27.20
C LEU A 37 -11.15 -16.39 27.03
N GLN A 38 -10.23 -17.24 26.57
CA GLN A 38 -10.47 -18.68 26.49
C GLN A 38 -10.26 -19.38 27.85
N GLU A 39 -9.58 -18.71 28.79
CA GLU A 39 -9.34 -19.22 30.14
C GLU A 39 -10.42 -18.78 31.15
N GLU A 40 -11.17 -17.71 30.87
CA GLU A 40 -12.28 -17.19 31.68
C GLU A 40 -13.65 -17.38 31.00
N ASP A 41 -14.73 -17.44 31.78
CA ASP A 41 -16.11 -17.71 31.33
C ASP A 41 -16.59 -16.80 30.17
N SER A 42 -17.56 -17.28 29.38
CA SER A 42 -18.02 -16.70 28.10
C SER A 42 -18.47 -15.23 28.12
N GLU A 43 -18.76 -14.66 29.29
CA GLU A 43 -19.19 -13.25 29.43
C GLU A 43 -18.11 -12.25 29.02
N VAL A 44 -16.81 -12.57 29.18
CA VAL A 44 -15.72 -11.61 28.91
C VAL A 44 -15.48 -11.46 27.40
N ILE A 45 -15.79 -12.49 26.60
CA ILE A 45 -15.74 -12.40 25.12
C ILE A 45 -16.75 -11.35 24.63
N GLN A 46 -17.92 -11.31 25.26
CA GLN A 46 -18.96 -10.36 24.92
C GLN A 46 -18.51 -8.94 25.21
N ASP A 47 -17.84 -8.69 26.35
CA ASP A 47 -17.33 -7.37 26.75
C ASP A 47 -16.24 -6.85 25.79
N PHE A 48 -15.36 -7.73 25.29
CA PHE A 48 -14.32 -7.36 24.32
C PHE A 48 -14.88 -6.94 22.95
N PHE A 49 -15.94 -7.60 22.46
CA PHE A 49 -16.57 -7.26 21.18
C PHE A 49 -17.61 -6.12 21.30
N THR A 50 -18.23 -5.96 22.47
CA THR A 50 -19.21 -4.89 22.72
C THR A 50 -18.55 -3.57 23.08
N ASP A 51 -17.39 -3.57 23.75
CA ASP A 51 -16.60 -2.35 23.95
C ASP A 51 -15.71 -2.02 22.74
N PHE A 52 -16.33 -1.87 21.57
CA PHE A 52 -15.66 -1.41 20.34
C PHE A 52 -15.00 -0.04 20.54
N SER A 53 -15.37 0.70 21.59
CA SER A 53 -14.73 1.96 21.96
C SER A 53 -13.26 1.75 22.35
N ALA A 54 -12.91 0.61 22.98
CA ALA A 54 -11.53 0.25 23.30
C ALA A 54 -10.71 -0.09 22.04
N ALA A 55 -11.34 -0.65 21.00
CA ALA A 55 -10.72 -0.96 19.72
C ALA A 55 -10.57 0.28 18.81
N THR A 56 -11.41 1.30 19.00
CA THR A 56 -11.50 2.48 18.14
C THR A 56 -10.17 3.24 17.98
N PRO A 57 -9.41 3.56 19.06
CA PRO A 57 -8.11 4.20 18.92
C PRO A 57 -7.12 3.38 18.10
N TYR A 58 -7.17 2.05 18.21
CA TYR A 58 -6.29 1.17 17.44
C TYR A 58 -6.60 1.22 15.96
N LEU A 59 -7.89 1.18 15.59
CA LEU A 59 -8.36 1.29 14.21
C LEU A 59 -8.02 2.65 13.59
N ILE A 60 -8.23 3.74 14.33
CA ILE A 60 -7.85 5.08 13.89
C ILE A 60 -6.34 5.17 13.67
N GLY A 61 -5.54 4.66 14.60
CA GLY A 61 -4.08 4.62 14.47
C GLY A 61 -3.63 3.82 13.25
N PHE A 62 -4.24 2.65 13.02
CA PHE A 62 -3.95 1.81 11.85
C PHE A 62 -4.30 2.54 10.55
N ALA A 63 -5.48 3.14 10.47
CA ALA A 63 -5.94 3.90 9.31
C ALA A 63 -5.03 5.10 9.03
N ALA A 64 -4.65 5.86 10.07
CA ALA A 64 -3.77 7.02 9.94
C ALA A 64 -2.37 6.62 9.45
N LEU A 65 -1.77 5.56 10.02
CA LEU A 65 -0.47 5.06 9.58
C LEU A 65 -0.54 4.52 8.15
N THR A 66 -1.59 3.78 7.80
CA THR A 66 -1.81 3.28 6.44
C THR A 66 -1.91 4.42 5.45
N LEU A 67 -2.69 5.47 5.77
CA LEU A 67 -2.80 6.66 4.92
C LEU A 67 -1.45 7.38 4.77
N LEU A 68 -0.67 7.48 5.85
CA LEU A 68 0.69 8.03 5.79
C LEU A 68 1.59 7.20 4.85
N GLY A 69 1.60 5.88 5.00
CA GLY A 69 2.36 4.97 4.13
C GLY A 69 1.95 5.10 2.67
N MET A 70 0.65 5.22 2.41
CA MET A 70 0.13 5.49 1.07
C MET A 70 0.65 6.82 0.52
N ILE A 71 0.52 7.92 1.26
CA ILE A 71 1.02 9.23 0.84
C ILE A 71 2.52 9.16 0.51
N VAL A 72 3.32 8.53 1.36
CA VAL A 72 4.76 8.34 1.12
C VAL A 72 5.01 7.58 -0.18
N TYR A 73 4.31 6.46 -0.40
CA TYR A 73 4.42 5.69 -1.65
C TYR A 73 4.03 6.52 -2.87
N TYR A 74 2.89 7.21 -2.84
CA TYR A 74 2.41 8.02 -3.97
C TYR A 74 3.37 9.14 -4.30
N VAL A 75 3.84 9.86 -3.28
CA VAL A 75 4.80 10.96 -3.47
C VAL A 75 6.12 10.43 -4.03
N TRP A 76 6.59 9.28 -3.55
CA TRP A 76 7.78 8.61 -4.08
C TRP A 76 7.60 8.20 -5.54
N ALA A 77 6.57 7.40 -5.85
CA ALA A 77 6.27 6.91 -7.19
C ALA A 77 6.06 8.05 -8.19
N TRP A 78 5.34 9.10 -7.78
CA TRP A 78 5.12 10.30 -8.59
C TRP A 78 6.42 11.05 -8.87
N SER A 79 7.31 11.16 -7.86
CA SER A 79 8.61 11.81 -8.02
C SER A 79 9.51 11.04 -8.97
N VAL A 80 9.57 9.72 -8.85
CA VAL A 80 10.33 8.84 -9.75
C VAL A 80 9.77 8.96 -11.18
N ALA A 81 8.45 8.91 -11.34
CA ALA A 81 7.81 9.02 -12.63
C ALA A 81 8.16 10.34 -13.35
N ASN A 82 8.06 11.47 -12.65
CA ASN A 82 8.39 12.77 -13.24
C ASN A 82 9.87 12.84 -13.62
N ARG A 83 10.78 12.47 -12.72
CA ARG A 83 12.22 12.60 -12.96
C ARG A 83 12.68 11.70 -14.10
N PHE A 84 12.31 10.42 -14.08
CA PHE A 84 12.81 9.50 -15.09
C PHE A 84 12.13 9.65 -16.44
N SER A 85 10.94 10.28 -16.52
CA SER A 85 10.28 10.53 -17.80
C SER A 85 11.07 11.47 -18.74
N THR A 86 11.87 12.38 -18.19
CA THR A 86 12.71 13.30 -18.98
C THR A 86 14.04 12.69 -19.40
N GLU A 87 14.46 11.61 -18.74
CA GLU A 87 15.75 10.94 -18.95
C GLU A 87 15.62 9.66 -19.79
N LEU A 88 14.43 9.37 -20.32
CA LEU A 88 14.20 8.14 -21.08
C LEU A 88 14.99 8.14 -22.39
N PRO A 89 15.66 7.02 -22.73
CA PRO A 89 16.33 6.90 -24.02
C PRO A 89 15.31 6.89 -25.16
N LEU A 90 15.76 7.37 -26.33
CA LEU A 90 14.94 7.41 -27.55
C LEU A 90 14.35 6.03 -27.87
N GLY A 91 13.09 6.00 -28.28
CA GLY A 91 12.35 4.76 -28.56
C GLY A 91 11.66 4.14 -27.34
N THR A 92 11.83 4.69 -26.13
CA THR A 92 11.06 4.26 -24.97
C THR A 92 9.63 4.79 -25.05
N ASN A 93 8.70 3.94 -25.47
CA ASN A 93 7.27 4.27 -25.54
C ASN A 93 6.60 4.27 -24.16
N LEU A 94 7.02 5.16 -23.25
CA LEU A 94 6.36 5.38 -21.95
C LEU A 94 5.76 6.78 -21.91
N LYS A 95 4.46 6.86 -21.59
CA LYS A 95 3.76 8.14 -21.44
C LYS A 95 3.70 8.50 -19.96
N LEU A 96 4.08 9.73 -19.61
CA LEU A 96 3.99 10.20 -18.22
C LEU A 96 2.52 10.34 -17.76
N SER A 97 1.61 10.72 -18.67
CA SER A 97 0.20 10.85 -18.35
C SER A 97 -0.44 9.54 -17.91
N SER A 98 -0.05 8.40 -18.48
CA SER A 98 -0.65 7.11 -18.14
C SER A 98 -0.28 6.63 -16.74
N VAL A 99 0.97 6.82 -16.30
CA VAL A 99 1.36 6.49 -14.92
C VAL A 99 0.73 7.43 -13.90
N ARG A 100 0.57 8.72 -14.23
CA ARG A 100 -0.14 9.68 -13.37
C ARG A 100 -1.61 9.29 -13.19
N SER A 101 -2.30 8.95 -14.28
CA SER A 101 -3.69 8.47 -14.19
C SER A 101 -3.80 7.18 -13.40
N SER A 102 -2.83 6.26 -13.56
CA SER A 102 -2.78 5.02 -12.79
C SER A 102 -2.61 5.28 -11.29
N LEU A 103 -1.68 6.15 -10.91
CA LEU A 103 -1.48 6.54 -9.51
C LEU A 103 -2.74 7.19 -8.91
N ILE A 104 -3.37 8.13 -9.62
CA ILE A 104 -4.60 8.78 -9.12
C ILE A 104 -5.73 7.74 -8.98
N GLY A 105 -5.92 6.90 -9.99
CA GLY A 105 -6.93 5.84 -9.98
C GLY A 105 -6.70 4.85 -8.85
N GLN A 106 -5.44 4.45 -8.62
CA GLN A 106 -5.06 3.59 -7.51
C GLN A 106 -5.37 4.25 -6.16
N PHE A 107 -5.09 5.54 -5.99
CA PHE A 107 -5.34 6.26 -4.73
C PHE A 107 -6.84 6.26 -4.41
N ILE A 108 -7.66 6.65 -5.39
CA ILE A 108 -9.13 6.69 -5.26
C ILE A 108 -9.68 5.29 -4.98
N ALA A 109 -9.24 4.28 -5.75
CA ALA A 109 -9.70 2.91 -5.58
C ALA A 109 -9.34 2.38 -4.18
N THR A 110 -8.13 2.65 -3.70
CA THR A 110 -7.69 2.19 -2.38
C THR A 110 -8.47 2.87 -1.26
N ILE A 111 -8.68 4.19 -1.31
CA ILE A 111 -9.52 4.90 -0.32
C ILE A 111 -10.95 4.35 -0.31
N THR A 112 -11.52 4.11 -1.50
CA THR A 112 -12.85 3.51 -1.65
C THR A 112 -12.92 2.12 -1.01
N LEU A 113 -11.89 1.29 -1.21
CA LEU A 113 -11.82 -0.04 -0.62
C LEU A 113 -11.71 -0.01 0.91
N TYR A 114 -10.82 0.81 1.47
CA TYR A 114 -10.71 0.94 2.92
C TYR A 114 -11.99 1.48 3.56
N GLY A 115 -12.61 2.49 2.94
CA GLY A 115 -13.91 3.02 3.40
C GLY A 115 -15.02 1.97 3.29
N GLY A 116 -15.07 1.25 2.18
CA GLY A 116 -16.05 0.18 1.95
C GLY A 116 -15.90 -0.98 2.92
N VAL A 117 -14.67 -1.46 3.17
CA VAL A 117 -14.39 -2.50 4.18
C VAL A 117 -14.73 -1.99 5.58
N GLY A 118 -14.39 -0.74 5.92
CA GLY A 118 -14.77 -0.15 7.20
C GLY A 118 -16.29 -0.12 7.40
N TYR A 119 -17.04 0.36 6.40
CA TYR A 119 -18.50 0.36 6.41
C TYR A 119 -19.08 -1.07 6.52
N PHE A 120 -18.48 -2.03 5.79
CA PHE A 120 -18.86 -3.43 5.86
C PHE A 120 -18.73 -3.99 7.28
N LEU A 121 -17.56 -3.79 7.91
CA LEU A 121 -17.28 -4.32 9.24
C LEU A 121 -18.25 -3.75 10.29
N MET A 122 -18.54 -2.45 10.24
CA MET A 122 -19.51 -1.83 11.14
C MET A 122 -20.92 -2.41 10.97
N SER A 123 -21.35 -2.63 9.72
CA SER A 123 -22.65 -3.25 9.42
C SER A 123 -22.72 -4.72 9.85
N PHE A 124 -21.60 -5.44 9.69
CA PHE A 124 -21.48 -6.84 10.09
C PHE A 124 -21.59 -7.02 11.60
N ILE A 125 -20.87 -6.20 12.39
CA ILE A 125 -20.92 -6.25 13.86
C ILE A 125 -22.34 -6.00 14.37
N GLY A 126 -23.03 -4.98 13.85
CA GLY A 126 -24.43 -4.72 14.22
C GLY A 126 -25.37 -5.88 13.89
N THR A 127 -25.09 -6.61 12.81
CA THR A 127 -25.88 -7.79 12.43
C THR A 127 -25.64 -8.96 13.39
N ILE A 128 -24.39 -9.25 13.75
CA ILE A 128 -24.05 -10.31 14.71
C ILE A 128 -24.72 -10.08 16.06
N ALA A 129 -24.68 -8.84 16.57
CA ALA A 129 -25.36 -8.47 17.81
C ALA A 129 -26.86 -8.77 17.77
N GLY A 130 -27.53 -8.53 16.64
CA GLY A 130 -28.95 -8.85 16.47
C GLY A 130 -29.28 -10.35 16.28
N LEU A 131 -28.31 -11.16 15.83
CA LEU A 131 -28.49 -12.62 15.72
C LEU A 131 -28.45 -13.31 17.08
N GLU A 132 -27.69 -12.79 18.05
CA GLU A 132 -27.63 -13.31 19.42
C GLU A 132 -28.98 -13.23 20.14
N GLU A 133 -29.83 -12.27 19.76
CA GLU A 133 -31.21 -12.15 20.27
C GLU A 133 -32.21 -13.12 19.60
N GLY A 134 -31.71 -14.10 18.83
CA GLY A 134 -32.52 -15.08 18.09
C GLY A 134 -33.08 -14.56 16.76
N GLY A 135 -32.58 -13.41 16.28
CA GLY A 135 -32.95 -12.81 15.01
C GLY A 135 -32.36 -13.54 13.80
N SER A 136 -32.88 -13.23 12.61
CA SER A 136 -32.24 -13.54 11.33
C SER A 136 -31.54 -12.29 10.76
N PRO A 137 -30.56 -12.42 9.84
CA PRO A 137 -29.93 -11.26 9.23
C PRO A 137 -31.00 -10.40 8.55
N SER A 138 -30.97 -9.08 8.80
CA SER A 138 -31.97 -8.19 8.21
C SER A 138 -31.90 -8.23 6.67
N GLU A 139 -33.05 -8.09 6.01
CA GLU A 139 -33.10 -8.01 4.55
C GLU A 139 -32.23 -6.85 4.03
N GLU A 140 -32.15 -5.76 4.81
CA GLU A 140 -31.30 -4.61 4.54
C GLU A 140 -29.81 -4.97 4.57
N TYR A 141 -29.35 -5.77 5.54
CA TYR A 141 -27.96 -6.24 5.59
C TYR A 141 -27.60 -7.06 4.35
N ILE A 142 -28.48 -8.01 3.96
CA ILE A 142 -28.26 -8.84 2.77
C ILE A 142 -28.17 -7.98 1.52
N LYS A 143 -29.06 -6.99 1.36
CA LYS A 143 -29.01 -6.03 0.25
C LYS A 143 -27.70 -5.24 0.25
N ASN A 144 -27.30 -4.69 1.39
CA ASN A 144 -26.07 -3.93 1.53
C ASN A 144 -24.83 -4.76 1.16
N LEU A 145 -24.77 -6.02 1.62
CA LEU A 145 -23.71 -6.97 1.25
C LEU A 145 -23.67 -7.20 -0.26
N LEU A 146 -24.82 -7.46 -0.89
CA LEU A 146 -24.92 -7.70 -2.33
C LEU A 146 -24.51 -6.46 -3.17
N TYR A 147 -24.79 -5.25 -2.70
CA TYR A 147 -24.35 -4.02 -3.36
C TYR A 147 -22.86 -3.74 -3.17
N LEU A 148 -22.33 -4.03 -1.99
CA LEU A 148 -20.96 -3.70 -1.64
C LEU A 148 -19.95 -4.68 -2.25
N LEU A 149 -20.31 -5.96 -2.37
CA LEU A 149 -19.41 -7.00 -2.84
C LEU A 149 -18.86 -6.74 -4.26
N PRO A 150 -19.67 -6.36 -5.28
CA PRO A 150 -19.15 -5.97 -6.58
C PRO A 150 -18.23 -4.75 -6.52
N VAL A 151 -18.53 -3.77 -5.67
CA VAL A 151 -17.69 -2.56 -5.49
C VAL A 151 -16.32 -2.95 -4.93
N LEU A 152 -16.28 -3.84 -3.93
CA LEU A 152 -15.03 -4.33 -3.35
C LEU A 152 -14.22 -5.16 -4.34
N VAL A 153 -14.87 -6.06 -5.09
CA VAL A 153 -14.19 -6.92 -6.07
C VAL A 153 -13.66 -6.10 -7.25
N ILE A 154 -14.51 -5.29 -7.89
CA ILE A 154 -14.13 -4.48 -9.04
C ILE A 154 -13.12 -3.39 -8.62
N GLY A 155 -13.37 -2.72 -7.49
CA GLY A 155 -12.45 -1.74 -6.93
C GLY A 155 -11.09 -2.37 -6.62
N GLY A 156 -11.08 -3.58 -6.07
CA GLY A 156 -9.87 -4.36 -5.78
C GLY A 156 -9.08 -4.69 -7.05
N LEU A 157 -9.75 -5.14 -8.09
CA LEU A 157 -9.13 -5.44 -9.38
C LEU A 157 -8.57 -4.18 -10.06
N ILE A 158 -9.28 -3.06 -10.00
CA ILE A 158 -8.81 -1.76 -10.51
C ILE A 158 -7.56 -1.31 -9.74
N ALA A 159 -7.60 -1.35 -8.41
CA ALA A 159 -6.46 -0.98 -7.57
C ALA A 159 -5.24 -1.86 -7.85
N PHE A 160 -5.46 -3.17 -7.99
CA PHE A 160 -4.42 -4.13 -8.31
C PHE A 160 -3.81 -3.88 -9.70
N ALA A 161 -4.63 -3.72 -10.73
CA ALA A 161 -4.18 -3.45 -12.09
C ALA A 161 -3.39 -2.12 -12.17
N ALA A 162 -3.86 -1.09 -11.47
CA ALA A 162 -3.18 0.20 -11.39
C ALA A 162 -1.83 0.10 -10.64
N GLN A 163 -1.76 -0.70 -9.57
CA GLN A 163 -0.51 -0.96 -8.86
C GLN A 163 0.50 -1.70 -9.74
N VAL A 164 0.06 -2.77 -10.42
CA VAL A 164 0.92 -3.53 -11.35
C VAL A 164 1.41 -2.65 -12.50
N TYR A 165 0.53 -1.82 -13.07
CA TYR A 165 0.90 -0.89 -14.14
C TYR A 165 1.93 0.14 -13.66
N THR A 166 1.73 0.73 -12.49
CA THR A 166 2.67 1.68 -11.88
C THR A 166 4.04 1.03 -11.65
N ALA A 167 4.06 -0.18 -11.09
CA ALA A 167 5.28 -0.94 -10.87
C ALA A 167 6.01 -1.28 -12.18
N TYR A 168 5.28 -1.72 -13.20
CA TYR A 168 5.82 -1.95 -14.55
C TYR A 168 6.40 -0.66 -15.14
N TRP A 169 5.66 0.44 -15.08
CA TRP A 169 6.08 1.71 -15.66
C TRP A 169 7.37 2.22 -15.01
N ILE A 170 7.42 2.25 -13.67
CA ILE A 170 8.59 2.69 -12.92
C ILE A 170 9.76 1.74 -13.18
N GLY A 171 9.53 0.43 -13.11
CA GLY A 171 10.59 -0.53 -13.33
C GLY A 171 11.19 -0.45 -14.73
N LYS A 172 10.34 -0.22 -15.75
CA LYS A 172 10.79 -0.01 -17.12
C LYS A 172 11.53 1.31 -17.30
N ALA A 173 11.07 2.38 -16.67
CA ALA A 173 11.73 3.68 -16.73
C ALA A 173 13.14 3.59 -16.12
N LEU A 174 13.25 3.10 -14.88
CA LEU A 174 14.52 2.93 -14.18
C LEU A 174 15.48 2.04 -14.96
N LYS A 175 15.01 0.87 -15.43
CA LYS A 175 15.88 -0.06 -16.17
C LYS A 175 16.30 0.46 -17.54
N SER A 176 15.43 1.23 -18.21
CA SER A 176 15.79 1.80 -19.52
C SER A 176 16.84 2.90 -19.38
N VAL A 177 16.75 3.71 -18.32
CA VAL A 177 17.78 4.71 -18.00
C VAL A 177 19.10 4.05 -17.62
N GLU A 178 19.08 3.03 -16.77
CA GLU A 178 20.29 2.25 -16.43
C GLU A 178 20.98 1.66 -17.67
N LEU A 179 20.21 1.15 -18.64
CA LEU A 179 20.77 0.54 -19.85
C LEU A 179 21.11 1.54 -20.96
N GLY A 180 20.69 2.80 -20.84
CA GLY A 180 20.76 3.78 -21.94
C GLY A 180 19.96 3.39 -23.19
N ARG A 181 19.08 2.39 -23.10
CA ARG A 181 18.21 1.93 -24.20
C ARG A 181 16.88 1.42 -23.67
N PRO A 182 15.83 1.29 -24.51
CA PRO A 182 14.57 0.68 -24.09
C PRO A 182 14.79 -0.73 -23.51
N ALA A 183 14.35 -0.94 -22.27
CA ALA A 183 14.43 -2.23 -21.59
C ALA A 183 13.42 -3.24 -22.18
N LYS A 184 13.85 -4.48 -22.38
CA LYS A 184 13.01 -5.61 -22.81
C LYS A 184 12.25 -6.19 -21.62
N GLY A 185 11.14 -6.89 -21.89
CA GLY A 185 10.22 -7.37 -20.85
C GLY A 185 10.89 -8.15 -19.71
N GLY A 186 11.78 -9.09 -20.03
CA GLY A 186 12.51 -9.87 -19.01
C GLY A 186 13.47 -9.05 -18.16
N GLU A 187 14.04 -7.97 -18.71
CA GLU A 187 14.96 -7.07 -18.01
C GLU A 187 14.22 -6.17 -16.99
N VAL A 188 12.93 -5.92 -17.23
CA VAL A 188 12.07 -5.06 -16.41
C VAL A 188 11.54 -5.78 -15.16
N ALA A 189 11.35 -7.10 -15.23
CA ALA A 189 10.64 -7.88 -14.22
C ALA A 189 11.20 -7.68 -12.80
N GLY A 190 12.53 -7.69 -12.64
CA GLY A 190 13.16 -7.49 -11.34
C GLY A 190 12.85 -6.11 -10.74
N TYR A 191 12.97 -5.04 -11.53
CA TYR A 191 12.67 -3.68 -11.09
C TYR A 191 11.17 -3.46 -10.83
N ALA A 192 10.31 -4.07 -11.63
CA ALA A 192 8.87 -4.01 -11.42
C ALA A 192 8.45 -4.74 -10.12
N ILE A 193 8.99 -5.94 -9.87
CA ILE A 193 8.74 -6.68 -8.63
C ILE A 193 9.26 -5.90 -7.42
N LEU A 194 10.48 -5.34 -7.50
CA LEU A 194 11.00 -4.48 -6.44
C LEU A 194 10.06 -3.29 -6.19
N THR A 195 9.64 -2.58 -7.24
CA THR A 195 8.70 -1.46 -7.09
C THR A 195 7.37 -1.89 -6.47
N TYR A 196 6.88 -3.09 -6.80
CA TYR A 196 5.66 -3.65 -6.22
C TYR A 196 5.84 -3.98 -4.73
N LEU A 197 7.00 -4.51 -4.34
CA LEU A 197 7.37 -4.86 -2.97
C LEU A 197 7.84 -3.63 -2.17
N LEU A 198 6.95 -2.63 -2.03
CA LEU A 198 7.16 -1.30 -1.44
C LEU A 198 8.36 -1.14 -0.48
N VAL A 199 8.39 -1.87 0.64
CA VAL A 199 9.44 -1.73 1.66
C VAL A 199 10.80 -2.20 1.13
N ILE A 200 10.87 -3.42 0.61
CA ILE A 200 12.10 -4.03 0.08
C ILE A 200 12.57 -3.27 -1.17
N GLY A 201 11.62 -2.91 -2.01
CA GLY A 201 11.78 -2.10 -3.20
C GLY A 201 12.43 -0.75 -2.91
N ALA A 202 11.83 0.02 -2.00
CA ALA A 202 12.39 1.30 -1.59
C ALA A 202 13.80 1.13 -1.01
N TRP A 203 14.06 0.05 -0.26
CA TRP A 203 15.38 -0.18 0.32
C TRP A 203 16.48 -0.40 -0.73
N ILE A 204 16.15 -1.12 -1.81
CA ILE A 204 17.09 -1.51 -2.87
C ILE A 204 17.15 -0.47 -4.00
N LEU A 205 16.01 0.09 -4.42
CA LEU A 205 15.92 1.02 -5.54
C LEU A 205 16.31 2.44 -5.14
N GLN A 206 16.04 2.87 -3.91
CA GLN A 206 16.31 4.25 -3.50
C GLN A 206 17.80 4.62 -3.57
N PRO A 207 18.78 3.80 -3.13
CA PRO A 207 20.19 4.12 -3.28
C PRO A 207 20.61 4.31 -4.75
N LYS A 208 20.06 3.50 -5.67
CA LYS A 208 20.32 3.64 -7.11
C LYS A 208 19.73 4.93 -7.68
N ILE A 209 18.51 5.26 -7.27
CA ILE A 209 17.85 6.53 -7.64
C ILE A 209 18.66 7.72 -7.11
N ASN A 210 19.13 7.67 -5.87
CA ASN A 210 19.96 8.72 -5.27
C ASN A 210 21.26 8.91 -6.07
N SER A 211 21.97 7.81 -6.37
CA SER A 211 23.18 7.83 -7.21
C SER A 211 22.92 8.51 -8.53
N PHE A 212 21.85 8.13 -9.24
CA PHE A 212 21.52 8.74 -10.53
C PHE A 212 21.17 10.23 -10.42
N VAL A 213 20.50 10.64 -9.35
CA VAL A 213 20.16 12.05 -9.12
C VAL A 213 21.42 12.89 -8.83
N GLU A 214 22.45 12.30 -8.22
CA GLU A 214 23.69 12.98 -7.84
C GLU A 214 24.74 12.96 -8.95
N THR A 215 24.94 11.81 -9.60
CA THR A 215 26.05 11.57 -10.54
C THR A 215 25.59 11.41 -11.99
N GLY A 216 24.30 11.17 -12.23
CA GLY A 216 23.79 10.76 -13.54
C GLY A 216 23.95 9.27 -13.85
N GLU A 217 24.48 8.48 -12.91
CA GLU A 217 24.71 7.03 -13.07
C GLU A 217 23.95 6.22 -12.01
N MET A 218 23.32 5.11 -12.43
CA MET A 218 22.51 4.25 -11.56
C MET A 218 23.34 3.29 -10.69
N GLU A 219 24.61 3.10 -11.03
CA GLU A 219 25.57 2.40 -10.19
C GLU A 219 26.42 3.45 -9.45
N PRO A 220 26.72 3.25 -8.16
CA PRO A 220 27.68 4.08 -7.48
C PRO A 220 29.05 3.82 -8.12
N GLY A 221 29.45 4.69 -9.04
CA GLY A 221 30.73 4.57 -9.74
C GLY A 221 31.87 4.55 -8.75
N GLY A 222 32.53 3.40 -8.60
CA GLY A 222 33.90 3.20 -8.10
C GLY A 222 34.38 4.07 -6.92
N SER A 223 33.51 4.49 -6.00
CA SER A 223 33.92 5.22 -4.80
C SER A 223 33.58 4.37 -3.59
N ASP A 224 34.62 3.86 -2.96
CA ASP A 224 34.64 3.01 -1.77
C ASP A 224 33.97 3.64 -0.52
N ASN A 225 33.17 4.72 -0.63
CA ASN A 225 32.86 5.58 0.51
C ASN A 225 31.44 6.19 0.55
N VAL A 226 30.39 5.52 0.08
CA VAL A 226 29.02 5.97 0.39
C VAL A 226 28.08 4.80 0.67
N TRP A 227 27.97 4.47 1.97
CA TRP A 227 26.85 3.76 2.58
C TRP A 227 26.03 4.75 3.43
#